data_AF-A0A0A2ZVI9-F1
#
_entry.id   AF-A0A0A2ZVI9-F1
#
_cell.length_a   1.000
_cell.length_b   1.000
_cell.length_c   1.000
_cell.angle_alpha   90.00
_cell.angle_beta   90.00
_cell.angle_gamma   90.00
#
_symmetry.space_group_name_H-M   'P 1'
#
loop_
_entity.id
_entity.type
_entity.pdbx_description
1 polymer ?
#
loop_
_entity_poly.entity_id
_entity_poly.type
_entity_poly.pdbx_seq_one_letter_code
_entity_poly.pdbx_strand_id
1 'polypeptide(L)' 'MKNLKSLIDTLGASKVSEICGVSVRAVYKWRTSNSLPRTEYTGETNYAERLAQASNYAVTADDIKQFSNPANFS' A
#
# COMPACT_ATOMS: atom_id res chain seq x y z
N MET A 1 -15.18 -3.75 2.69
CA MET A 1 -14.67 -2.97 1.55
C MET A 1 -13.14 -3.09 1.56
N LYS A 2 -12.50 -3.51 0.47
CA LYS A 2 -11.02 -3.64 0.41
C LYS A 2 -10.40 -2.25 0.28
N ASN A 3 -9.44 -1.90 1.14
CA ASN A 3 -8.71 -0.64 1.11
C ASN A 3 -7.29 -0.81 1.68
N LEU A 4 -6.44 0.21 1.52
CA LEU A 4 -5.03 0.13 1.93
C LEU A 4 -4.88 -0.06 3.44
N LYS A 5 -5.67 0.63 4.25
CA LYS A 5 -5.66 0.48 5.71
C LYS A 5 -5.89 -0.97 6.12
N SER A 6 -6.93 -1.62 5.59
CA SER A 6 -7.25 -3.02 5.91
C SER A 6 -6.16 -3.99 5.45
N LEU A 7 -5.51 -3.71 4.32
CA LEU A 7 -4.38 -4.50 3.84
C LEU A 7 -3.17 -4.37 4.76
N ILE A 8 -2.83 -3.14 5.18
CA ILE A 8 -1.76 -2.89 6.15
C ILE A 8 -2.08 -3.52 7.50
N ASP A 9 -3.33 -3.47 7.96
CA ASP A 9 -3.78 -4.10 9.21
C ASP A 9 -3.65 -5.62 9.15
N THR A 10 -3.93 -6.24 7.99
CA THR A 10 -3.79 -7.68 7.76
C THR A 10 -2.33 -8.13 7.71
N LEU A 11 -1.48 -7.39 6.99
CA LEU A 11 -0.07 -7.76 6.82
C LEU A 11 0.79 -7.38 8.03
N GLY A 12 0.41 -6.33 8.75
CA GLY A 12 1.18 -5.72 9.83
C GLY A 12 2.17 -4.66 9.33
N ALA A 13 2.23 -3.51 10.01
CA ALA A 13 3.03 -2.37 9.59
C ALA A 13 4.54 -2.65 9.52
N SER A 14 5.09 -3.47 10.43
CA SER A 14 6.50 -3.86 10.42
C SER A 14 6.85 -4.71 9.19
N LYS A 15 5.98 -5.68 8.84
CA LYS A 15 6.15 -6.52 7.65
C LYS A 15 6.05 -5.69 6.38
N VAL A 16 5.10 -4.77 6.30
CA VAL A 16 4.99 -3.84 5.15
C VAL A 16 6.24 -2.95 5.03
N SER A 17 6.77 -2.47 6.16
CA SER A 17 8.00 -1.66 6.20
C SER A 17 9.19 -2.40 5.61
N GLU A 18 9.40 -3.66 6.02
CA GLU A 18 10.44 -4.54 5.48
C GLU A 18 10.20 -4.81 3.99
N ILE A 19 8.99 -5.24 3.63
CA ILE A 19 8.62 -5.60 2.27
C ILE A 19 8.78 -4.44 1.32
N CYS A 20 8.52 -3.20 1.74
CA CYS A 20 8.61 -1.99 0.92
C CYS A 20 9.96 -1.26 1.05
N GLY A 21 10.83 -1.63 2.01
CA GLY A 21 12.09 -0.94 2.25
C GLY A 21 11.90 0.52 2.70
N VAL A 22 10.86 0.79 3.47
CA VAL A 22 10.53 2.12 4.02
C VAL A 22 10.47 2.07 5.53
N SER A 23 10.52 3.23 6.21
CA SER A 23 10.32 3.25 7.67
C SER A 23 8.90 2.82 8.06
N VAL A 24 8.75 2.17 9.22
CA VAL A 24 7.43 1.86 9.81
C VAL A 24 6.57 3.12 9.95
N ARG A 25 7.20 4.28 10.22
CA ARG A 25 6.51 5.58 10.27
C ARG A 25 5.89 5.97 8.92
N ALA A 26 6.55 5.68 7.80
CA ALA A 26 5.98 5.90 6.46
C ALA A 26 4.75 5.02 6.24
N VAL A 27 4.80 3.75 6.64
CA VAL A 27 3.65 2.83 6.57
C VAL A 27 2.46 3.34 7.37
N TYR A 28 2.69 3.84 8.59
CA TYR A 28 1.62 4.46 9.37
C TYR A 28 1.03 5.70 8.69
N LYS A 29 1.84 6.51 8.00
CA LYS A 29 1.30 7.63 7.21
C LYS A 29 0.40 7.10 6.10
N TRP A 30 0.83 6.10 5.33
CA TRP A 30 0.00 5.47 4.28
C TRP A 30 -1.30 4.90 4.83
N ARG A 31 -1.23 4.27 6.01
CA ARG A 31 -2.41 3.74 6.71
C ARG A 31 -3.37 4.84 7.12
N THR A 32 -2.86 5.95 7.67
CA THR A 32 -3.68 7.08 8.11
C THR A 32 -4.32 7.81 6.95
N SER A 33 -3.58 8.04 5.86
CA SER A 33 -4.12 8.67 4.64
C SER A 33 -4.89 7.70 3.74
N ASN A 34 -4.86 6.40 4.06
CA ASN A 34 -5.35 5.32 3.22
C ASN A 34 -4.83 5.40 1.77
N SER A 35 -3.59 5.86 1.60
CA SER A 35 -2.99 6.09 0.28
C SER A 35 -1.51 5.72 0.20
N LEU A 36 -1.09 5.27 -0.99
CA LEU A 36 0.31 5.06 -1.33
C LEU A 36 0.96 6.40 -1.75
N PRO A 37 2.29 6.53 -1.67
CA PRO A 37 2.98 7.76 -2.04
C PRO A 37 2.91 7.99 -3.56
N ARG A 38 3.08 9.25 -3.98
CA ARG A 38 3.05 9.65 -5.40
C ARG A 38 4.01 8.84 -6.28
N THR A 39 5.14 8.41 -5.73
CA THR A 39 6.17 7.60 -6.40
C THR A 39 5.62 6.29 -6.97
N GLU A 40 4.55 5.74 -6.38
CA GLU A 40 3.87 4.55 -6.89
C GLU A 40 3.16 4.83 -8.22
N TYR A 41 2.59 6.02 -8.36
CA TYR A 41 1.83 6.43 -9.53
C TYR A 41 2.71 7.03 -10.63
N THR A 42 3.88 7.55 -10.27
CA THR A 42 4.90 7.99 -11.25
C THR A 42 5.80 6.84 -11.72
N GLY A 43 5.71 5.65 -11.11
CA GLY A 43 6.49 4.47 -11.48
C GLY A 43 7.91 4.43 -10.89
N GLU A 44 8.24 5.34 -9.98
CA GLU A 44 9.51 5.33 -9.24
C GLU A 44 9.56 4.21 -8.20
N THR A 45 8.39 3.75 -7.74
CA THR A 45 8.25 2.63 -6.79
C THR A 45 7.22 1.61 -7.30
N ASN A 46 7.28 0.40 -6.75
CA ASN A 46 6.41 -0.74 -7.05
C ASN A 46 5.83 -1.37 -5.77
N TYR A 47 5.46 -0.55 -4.80
CA TYR A 47 4.90 -1.00 -3.53
C TYR A 47 3.61 -1.80 -3.71
N ALA A 48 2.76 -1.44 -4.67
CA ALA A 48 1.53 -2.19 -4.91
C ALA A 48 1.81 -3.63 -5.33
N GLU A 49 2.79 -3.86 -6.20
CA GLU A 49 3.20 -5.21 -6.63
C GLU A 49 3.77 -6.02 -5.45
N ARG A 50 4.68 -5.42 -4.68
CA ARG A 50 5.30 -6.07 -3.50
C ARG A 50 4.24 -6.45 -2.46
N LEU A 51 3.24 -5.60 -2.25
CA LEU A 51 2.11 -5.86 -1.35
C LEU A 51 1.16 -6.93 -1.90
N ALA A 52 0.89 -6.93 -3.20
CA ALA A 52 0.10 -7.98 -3.85
C ALA A 52 0.75 -9.35 -3.64
N GLN A 53 2.04 -9.46 -3.94
CA GLN A 53 2.83 -10.67 -3.70
C GLN A 53 2.81 -11.10 -2.22
N ALA A 54 2.99 -10.15 -1.29
CA ALA A 54 2.95 -10.41 0.15
C ALA A 54 1.59 -10.93 0.66
N SER A 55 0.52 -10.57 -0.05
CA SER A 55 -0.84 -11.03 0.20
C SER A 55 -1.20 -12.32 -0.56
N ASN A 56 -0.21 -12.98 -1.19
CA ASN A 56 -0.41 -14.11 -2.10
C ASN A 56 -1.46 -13.80 -3.19
N TYR A 57 -1.45 -12.57 -3.70
CA TYR A 57 -2.39 -12.09 -4.72
C TYR A 57 -3.88 -12.20 -4.33
N ALA A 58 -4.20 -12.23 -3.03
CA ALA A 58 -5.58 -12.04 -2.55
C ALA A 58 -6.18 -10.67 -2.98
N VAL A 59 -5.29 -9.74 -3.33
CA VAL A 59 -5.55 -8.44 -3.94
C VAL A 59 -4.46 -8.20 -4.99
N THR A 60 -4.84 -7.73 -6.19
CA THR A 60 -3.87 -7.44 -7.26
C THR A 60 -3.19 -6.08 -7.05
N ALA A 61 -2.07 -5.84 -7.73
CA ALA A 61 -1.39 -4.54 -7.69
C ALA A 61 -2.28 -3.40 -8.23
N ASP A 62 -3.05 -3.66 -9.28
CA ASP A 62 -3.97 -2.68 -9.85
C ASP A 62 -5.13 -2.36 -8.90
N ASP A 63 -5.70 -3.36 -8.24
CA ASP A 63 -6.69 -3.14 -7.17
C ASP A 63 -6.10 -2.25 -6.08
N ILE A 64 -4.87 -2.56 -5.64
CA ILE A 64 -4.16 -1.77 -4.61
C ILE A 64 -3.99 -0.33 -5.08
N LYS A 65 -3.51 -0.10 -6.30
CA LYS A 65 -3.34 1.25 -6.86
C LYS A 65 -4.68 1.98 -6.92
N GLN A 66 -5.76 1.31 -7.32
CA GLN A 66 -7.09 1.91 -7.40
C GLN A 66 -7.60 2.36 -6.03
N PHE A 67 -7.66 1.48 -5.02
CA PHE A 67 -8.21 1.86 -3.72
C PHE A 67 -7.25 2.65 -2.83
N SER A 68 -5.99 2.82 -3.23
CA SER A 68 -5.01 3.65 -2.52
C SER A 68 -4.75 4.98 -3.22
N ASN A 69 -5.36 5.23 -4.39
CA ASN A 69 -5.16 6.46 -5.13
C ASN A 69 -5.73 7.65 -4.33
N PRO A 70 -4.89 8.62 -3.92
CA PRO A 70 -5.35 9.78 -3.16
C PRO A 70 -6.41 10.61 -3.90
N ALA A 71 -6.46 10.56 -5.24
CA ALA A 71 -7.49 11.23 -6.03
C ALA A 71 -8.91 10.62 -5.87
N ASN A 72 -9.04 9.44 -5.27
CA ASN A 72 -10.35 8.80 -5.06
C ASN A 72 -11.01 9.20 -3.73
N PHE A 73 -10.36 10.04 -2.93
CA PHE A 73 -10.85 10.49 -1.61
C PHE A 73 -11.09 12.00 -1.54
N SER A 74 -11.03 12.69 -2.69
CA SER A 74 -11.30 14.13 -2.86
C SER A 74 -12.77 14.45 -3.00
#